data_AF-A0AAU9LLV0-F1
#
_entry.id   AF-A0AAU9LLV0-F1
#
_cell.length_a   1.000
_cell.length_b   1.000
_cell.length_c   1.000
_cell.angle_alpha   90.00
_cell.angle_beta   90.00
_cell.angle_gamma   90.00
#
_symmetry.space_group_name_H-M   'P 1'
#
loop_
_entity.id
_entity.type
_entity.pdbx_description
1 polymer ?
#
loop_
_entity_poly.entity_id
_entity_poly.type
_entity_poly.pdbx_seq_one_letter_code
_entity_poly.pdbx_strand_id
1 'polypeptide(L)'
;MAHYGRAGNDRMALIVDVDHTITNLVECAAVWHEIEYGTKIYIDEVASSSWKSIWGSDDVESKTQAFYKSKQFETELSAVEGAVEVLKDLRKFFLLLAITDRPRFVEKQTREWLDHHFVGVFDRLVFVDEDNSAQIVTRKKELYDELKVKVAVGSDAVMLAETAKDVEHVVIVGSVPWTKAVAEPQSGVVQVPGWPAAKEVFDQLIEELDLQPLDKVFAGPRLARYTDDLVTVSTRKPAVFYANIINSKFAVQKQEIVRLQASEAAITTAVQVAEILRMQNSSKTTKITTRYALNRPKERGGYRVPKMELVLQRVLHKA
;
A
#
# COMPACT_ATOMS: atom_id res chain seq x y z
N MET A 1 16.23 -13.02 -20.94
CA MET A 1 15.86 -13.18 -19.52
C MET A 1 16.20 -11.87 -18.83
N ALA A 2 15.26 -11.23 -18.14
CA ALA A 2 15.55 -10.03 -17.37
C ALA A 2 16.22 -10.50 -16.07
N HIS A 3 17.51 -10.20 -15.93
CA HIS A 3 18.21 -10.34 -14.66
C HIS A 3 17.62 -9.32 -13.69
N TYR A 4 16.60 -9.73 -12.95
CA TYR A 4 16.27 -9.10 -11.69
C TYR A 4 17.52 -9.19 -10.82
N GLY A 5 18.01 -8.04 -10.36
CA GLY A 5 19.18 -7.95 -9.52
C GLY A 5 18.98 -8.76 -8.24
N ARG A 6 19.45 -10.02 -8.26
CA ARG A 6 19.92 -10.69 -7.05
C ARG A 6 21.23 -10.01 -6.67
N ALA A 7 21.15 -9.07 -5.75
CA ALA A 7 22.22 -8.84 -4.79
C ALA A 7 21.68 -9.38 -3.46
N GLY A 8 22.27 -10.48 -2.99
CA GLY A 8 21.87 -11.14 -1.75
C GLY A 8 22.26 -10.29 -0.53
N ASN A 9 21.28 -10.05 0.34
CA ASN A 9 21.14 -10.68 1.65
C ASN A 9 19.65 -10.57 2.00
N ASP A 10 19.06 -11.62 2.58
CA ASP A 10 17.67 -11.63 3.07
C ASP A 10 17.57 -10.62 4.22
N ARG A 11 17.41 -9.32 3.88
CA ARG A 11 17.13 -8.30 4.88
C ARG A 11 15.84 -8.68 5.58
N MET A 12 15.87 -8.64 6.90
CA MET A 12 14.73 -8.96 7.72
C MET A 12 13.53 -8.07 7.37
N ALA A 13 12.35 -8.67 7.26
CA ALA A 13 11.13 -7.94 6.92
C ALA A 13 10.60 -7.19 8.15
N LEU A 14 10.52 -5.86 8.01
CA LEU A 14 9.88 -4.95 8.95
C LEU A 14 8.68 -4.34 8.26
N ILE A 15 7.49 -4.56 8.83
CA ILE A 15 6.23 -4.02 8.30
C ILE A 15 5.74 -2.86 9.15
N VAL A 16 5.30 -1.79 8.49
CA VAL A 16 4.84 -0.54 9.12
C VAL A 16 3.42 -0.27 8.67
N ASP A 17 2.50 -0.15 9.62
CA ASP A 17 1.15 0.32 9.33
C ASP A 17 1.21 1.77 8.79
N VAL A 18 0.43 2.07 7.76
CA VAL A 18 0.40 3.39 7.13
C VAL A 18 -0.48 4.32 7.94
N ASP A 19 -1.64 3.82 8.36
CA ASP A 19 -2.71 4.64 8.90
C ASP A 19 -2.45 4.91 10.39
N HIS A 20 -2.51 6.19 10.78
CA HIS A 20 -2.25 6.67 12.15
C HIS A 20 -0.83 6.48 12.68
N THR A 21 0.04 5.76 11.96
CA THR A 21 1.40 5.43 12.40
C THR A 21 2.44 6.30 11.68
N ILE A 22 2.27 6.47 10.37
CA ILE A 22 3.08 7.39 9.56
C ILE A 22 2.24 8.48 8.90
N THR A 23 0.91 8.43 9.04
CA THR A 23 -0.04 9.42 8.50
C THR A 23 -0.95 9.96 9.60
N ASN A 24 -1.25 11.25 9.57
CA ASN A 24 -2.22 11.89 10.47
C ASN A 24 -3.65 11.76 9.89
N LEU A 25 -4.12 10.52 9.72
CA LEU A 25 -5.34 10.23 8.98
C LEU A 25 -6.62 10.69 9.70
N VAL A 26 -6.74 10.49 11.03
CA VAL A 26 -7.94 10.92 11.78
C VAL A 26 -7.99 12.45 11.84
N GLU A 27 -6.85 13.10 12.03
CA GLU A 27 -6.74 14.55 12.05
C GLU A 27 -7.19 15.14 10.70
N CYS A 28 -6.70 14.57 9.59
CA CYS A 28 -7.08 14.99 8.25
C CYS A 28 -8.58 14.77 7.99
N ALA A 29 -9.12 13.62 8.42
CA ALA A 29 -10.54 13.29 8.36
C ALA A 29 -11.42 14.25 9.18
N ALA A 30 -11.00 14.59 10.39
CA ALA A 30 -11.71 15.51 11.28
C ALA A 30 -11.78 16.92 10.68
N VAL A 31 -10.66 17.42 10.14
CA VAL A 31 -10.60 18.73 9.46
C VAL A 31 -11.49 18.73 8.22
N TRP A 32 -11.43 17.70 7.39
CA TRP A 32 -12.31 17.56 6.23
C TRP A 32 -13.79 17.63 6.63
N HIS A 33 -14.18 16.86 7.66
CA HIS A 33 -15.57 16.79 8.10
C HIS A 33 -16.08 18.13 8.65
N GLU A 34 -15.24 18.87 9.38
CA GLU A 34 -15.59 20.21 9.86
C GLU A 34 -15.80 21.18 8.69
N ILE A 35 -14.97 21.11 7.64
CA ILE A 35 -15.09 21.95 6.44
C ILE A 35 -16.37 21.61 5.65
N GLU A 36 -16.65 20.34 5.41
CA GLU A 36 -17.78 19.93 4.55
C GLU A 36 -19.14 19.98 5.27
N TYR A 37 -19.17 19.66 6.56
CA TYR A 37 -20.42 19.49 7.32
C TYR A 37 -20.59 20.50 8.45
N GLY A 38 -19.62 21.40 8.69
CA GLY A 38 -19.69 22.41 9.76
C GLY A 38 -19.73 21.82 11.17
N THR A 39 -19.38 20.54 11.32
CA THR A 39 -19.46 19.80 12.58
C THR A 39 -18.08 19.28 12.95
N LYS A 40 -17.61 19.71 14.13
CA LYS A 40 -16.29 19.37 14.64
C LYS A 40 -16.27 17.94 15.18
N ILE A 41 -15.23 17.19 14.83
CA ILE A 41 -14.91 15.89 15.41
C ILE A 41 -13.81 16.11 16.46
N TYR A 42 -14.08 15.69 17.70
CA TYR A 42 -13.10 15.71 18.77
C TYR A 42 -12.30 14.41 18.73
N ILE A 43 -11.04 14.50 18.33
CA ILE A 43 -10.16 13.34 18.10
C ILE A 43 -10.02 12.49 19.37
N ASP A 44 -9.90 13.14 20.53
CA ASP A 44 -9.79 12.48 21.84
C ASP A 44 -11.05 11.68 22.24
N GLU A 45 -12.18 11.91 21.57
CA GLU A 45 -13.45 11.20 21.82
C GLU A 45 -13.69 10.03 20.85
N VAL A 46 -12.80 9.81 19.87
CA VAL A 46 -12.93 8.72 18.91
C VAL A 46 -12.69 7.38 19.62
N ALA A 47 -13.73 6.53 19.63
CA ALA A 47 -13.77 5.29 20.39
C ALA A 47 -13.21 4.06 19.65
N SER A 48 -12.99 4.13 18.34
CA SER A 48 -12.33 3.06 17.57
C SER A 48 -11.83 3.57 16.21
N SER A 49 -10.99 2.76 15.55
CA SER A 49 -10.52 2.98 14.16
C SER A 49 -11.63 2.90 13.10
N SER A 50 -12.85 2.49 13.47
CA SER A 50 -13.97 2.42 12.53
C SER A 50 -14.41 3.81 12.08
N TRP A 51 -14.63 3.97 10.77
CA TRP A 51 -15.26 5.17 10.22
C TRP A 51 -16.61 5.52 10.85
N LYS A 52 -17.35 4.52 11.35
CA LYS A 52 -18.59 4.77 12.12
C LYS A 52 -18.32 5.53 13.42
N SER A 53 -17.19 5.28 14.06
CA SER A 53 -16.79 5.99 15.28
C SER A 53 -16.35 7.44 14.99
N ILE A 54 -15.91 7.72 13.77
CA ILE A 54 -15.43 9.04 13.36
C ILE A 54 -16.59 9.88 12.81
N TRP A 55 -17.41 9.32 11.92
CA TRP A 55 -18.50 10.03 11.24
C TRP A 55 -19.84 10.02 11.98
N GLY A 56 -20.01 9.12 12.95
CA GLY A 56 -21.31 8.74 13.50
C GLY A 56 -21.96 7.58 12.74
N SER A 57 -23.22 7.27 13.04
CA SER A 57 -23.93 6.13 12.42
C SER A 57 -24.51 6.43 11.04
N ASP A 58 -24.65 7.70 10.68
CA ASP A 58 -25.35 8.14 9.48
C ASP A 58 -24.38 8.30 8.30
N ASP A 59 -24.76 7.76 7.13
CA ASP A 59 -24.06 7.91 5.85
C ASP A 59 -22.56 7.59 5.85
N VAL A 60 -22.12 6.66 6.72
CA VAL A 60 -20.72 6.28 6.92
C VAL A 60 -20.00 5.97 5.60
N GLU A 61 -20.61 5.17 4.73
CA GLU A 61 -20.03 4.77 3.45
C GLU A 61 -19.87 5.96 2.50
N SER A 62 -20.92 6.76 2.35
CA SER A 62 -20.92 7.96 1.52
C SER A 62 -19.89 8.99 1.99
N LYS A 63 -19.82 9.26 3.30
CA LYS A 63 -18.84 10.16 3.91
C LYS A 63 -17.41 9.65 3.73
N THR A 64 -17.17 8.36 3.97
CA THR A 64 -15.86 7.75 3.76
C THR A 64 -15.41 7.85 2.31
N GLN A 65 -16.31 7.57 1.37
CA GLN A 65 -16.01 7.69 -0.05
C GLN A 65 -15.77 9.15 -0.47
N ALA A 66 -16.54 10.10 0.08
CA ALA A 66 -16.36 11.52 -0.18
C ALA A 66 -15.03 12.05 0.38
N PHE A 67 -14.66 11.66 1.61
CA PHE A 67 -13.38 11.98 2.23
C PHE A 67 -12.21 11.54 1.36
N TYR A 68 -12.19 10.28 0.94
CA TYR A 68 -11.11 9.73 0.13
C TYR A 68 -11.00 10.34 -1.29
N LYS A 69 -12.08 10.92 -1.80
CA LYS A 69 -12.11 11.67 -3.07
C LYS A 69 -11.86 13.16 -2.88
N SER A 70 -11.81 13.63 -1.64
CA SER A 70 -11.67 15.04 -1.32
C SER A 70 -10.26 15.54 -1.61
N LYS A 71 -10.16 16.84 -1.86
CA LYS A 71 -8.87 17.52 -1.93
C LYS A 71 -8.11 17.44 -0.60
N GLN A 72 -8.82 17.41 0.53
CA GLN A 72 -8.21 17.31 1.86
C GLN A 72 -7.36 16.04 1.98
N PHE A 73 -7.90 14.88 1.59
CA PHE A 73 -7.13 13.63 1.58
C PHE A 73 -5.99 13.65 0.56
N GLU A 74 -6.21 14.23 -0.61
CA GLU A 74 -5.21 14.26 -1.70
C GLU A 74 -4.00 15.16 -1.40
N THR A 75 -4.21 16.33 -0.79
CA THR A 75 -3.15 17.35 -0.66
C THR A 75 -2.76 17.69 0.77
N GLU A 76 -3.65 17.50 1.73
CA GLU A 76 -3.44 17.98 3.11
C GLU A 76 -3.16 16.84 4.11
N LEU A 77 -3.20 15.57 3.68
CA LEU A 77 -2.78 14.46 4.52
C LEU A 77 -1.29 14.58 4.83
N SER A 78 -0.95 14.86 6.09
CA SER A 78 0.44 15.02 6.53
C SER A 78 1.05 13.74 7.07
N ALA A 79 2.37 13.60 6.93
CA ALA A 79 3.12 12.54 7.59
C ALA A 79 3.30 12.84 9.09
N VAL A 80 3.43 11.78 9.90
CA VAL A 80 3.79 11.91 11.31
C VAL A 80 5.24 12.40 11.42
N GLU A 81 5.50 13.34 12.32
CA GLU A 81 6.82 13.95 12.52
C GLU A 81 7.87 12.90 12.95
N GLY A 82 9.07 12.98 12.37
CA GLY A 82 10.20 12.09 12.67
C GLY A 82 10.13 10.71 12.01
N ALA A 83 9.00 10.32 11.42
CA ALA A 83 8.83 9.00 10.81
C ALA A 83 9.76 8.76 9.61
N VAL A 84 9.93 9.78 8.77
CA VAL A 84 10.70 9.68 7.53
C VAL A 84 12.18 9.47 7.85
N GLU A 85 12.72 10.24 8.79
CA GLU A 85 14.11 10.20 9.21
C GLU A 85 14.48 8.83 9.78
N VAL A 86 13.67 8.32 10.71
CA VAL A 86 13.90 7.03 11.35
C VAL A 86 13.81 5.90 10.33
N LEU A 87 12.71 5.80 9.58
CA LEU A 87 12.51 4.70 8.63
C LEU A 87 13.54 4.70 7.51
N LYS A 88 13.98 5.88 7.04
CA LYS A 88 15.00 5.96 5.99
C LYS A 88 16.33 5.36 6.45
N ASP A 89 16.72 5.58 7.69
CA ASP A 89 17.96 5.03 8.26
C ASP A 89 17.88 3.50 8.45
N LEU A 90 16.70 2.97 8.75
CA LEU A 90 16.47 1.52 8.92
C LEU A 90 16.61 0.72 7.62
N ARG A 91 16.52 1.35 6.45
CA ARG A 91 16.66 0.65 5.15
C ARG A 91 17.96 -0.14 5.02
N LYS A 92 19.03 0.31 5.68
CA LYS A 92 20.32 -0.38 5.59
C LYS A 92 20.31 -1.75 6.28
N PHE A 93 19.35 -2.01 7.15
CA PHE A 93 19.21 -3.26 7.90
C PHE A 93 17.98 -4.07 7.48
N PHE A 94 16.86 -3.40 7.25
CA PHE A 94 15.56 -4.03 7.05
C PHE A 94 15.03 -3.90 5.61
N LEU A 95 14.23 -4.89 5.20
CA LEU A 95 13.31 -4.79 4.08
C LEU A 95 12.05 -4.10 4.61
N LEU A 96 11.81 -2.86 4.17
CA LEU A 96 10.71 -2.05 4.71
C LEU A 96 9.44 -2.24 3.89
N LEU A 97 8.40 -2.74 4.52
CA LEU A 97 7.09 -2.99 3.93
C LEU A 97 6.08 -2.03 4.55
N ALA A 98 5.29 -1.34 3.73
CA ALA A 98 4.14 -0.57 4.20
C ALA A 98 2.88 -1.44 4.10
N ILE A 99 2.01 -1.40 5.11
CA ILE A 99 0.70 -2.06 5.11
C ILE A 99 -0.42 -1.08 5.42
N THR A 100 -1.57 -1.19 4.77
CA THR A 100 -2.70 -0.28 4.96
C THR A 100 -4.04 -0.99 4.84
N ASP A 101 -5.02 -0.51 5.61
CA ASP A 101 -6.41 -0.93 5.57
C ASP A 101 -7.28 -0.05 4.66
N ARG A 102 -6.66 0.92 3.96
CA ARG A 102 -7.37 1.76 2.99
C ARG A 102 -8.02 0.93 1.90
N PRO A 103 -9.18 1.37 1.38
CA PRO A 103 -9.83 0.68 0.27
C PRO A 103 -9.00 0.79 -1.02
N ARG A 104 -9.07 -0.22 -1.87
CA ARG A 104 -8.28 -0.30 -3.12
C ARG A 104 -8.49 0.87 -4.07
N PHE A 105 -9.66 1.51 -4.06
CA PHE A 105 -9.94 2.63 -4.97
C PHE A 105 -9.07 3.87 -4.69
N VAL A 106 -8.40 3.97 -3.53
CA VAL A 106 -7.40 5.01 -3.23
C VAL A 106 -5.96 4.55 -3.37
N GLU A 107 -5.72 3.38 -3.96
CA GLU A 107 -4.38 2.81 -4.06
C GLU A 107 -3.38 3.75 -4.74
N LYS A 108 -3.81 4.40 -5.83
CA LYS A 108 -2.98 5.36 -6.56
C LYS A 108 -2.54 6.51 -5.66
N GLN A 109 -3.49 7.14 -4.97
CA GLN A 109 -3.25 8.27 -4.08
C GLN A 109 -2.31 7.87 -2.94
N THR A 110 -2.53 6.70 -2.32
CA THR A 110 -1.66 6.21 -1.24
C THR A 110 -0.24 5.95 -1.73
N ARG A 111 -0.06 5.37 -2.91
CA ARG A 111 1.27 5.18 -3.51
C ARG A 111 1.95 6.50 -3.86
N GLU A 112 1.22 7.45 -4.44
CA GLU A 112 1.74 8.78 -4.78
C GLU A 112 2.13 9.55 -3.51
N TRP A 113 1.34 9.42 -2.45
CA TRP A 113 1.61 10.01 -1.15
C TRP A 113 2.88 9.43 -0.51
N LEU A 114 3.04 8.10 -0.49
CA LEU A 114 4.26 7.46 0.02
C LEU A 114 5.48 7.83 -0.83
N ASP A 115 5.35 7.90 -2.16
CA ASP A 115 6.43 8.35 -3.04
C ASP A 115 6.83 9.81 -2.82
N HIS A 116 5.92 10.64 -2.29
CA HIS A 116 6.16 12.05 -1.99
C HIS A 116 6.79 12.25 -0.61
N HIS A 117 6.20 11.66 0.44
CA HIS A 117 6.63 11.86 1.83
C HIS A 117 7.74 10.90 2.27
N PHE A 118 7.75 9.68 1.73
CA PHE A 118 8.65 8.58 2.11
C PHE A 118 9.51 8.16 0.91
N VAL A 119 10.10 9.15 0.22
CA VAL A 119 10.86 8.98 -1.03
C VAL A 119 11.93 7.90 -0.88
N GLY A 120 11.71 6.76 -1.52
CA GLY A 120 12.65 5.64 -1.51
C GLY A 120 12.82 4.98 -0.14
N VAL A 121 11.86 5.13 0.77
CA VAL A 121 11.88 4.50 2.11
C VAL A 121 11.34 3.07 2.05
N PHE A 122 10.23 2.83 1.37
CA PHE A 122 9.58 1.52 1.35
C PHE A 122 9.97 0.69 0.12
N ASP A 123 10.16 -0.61 0.33
CA ASP A 123 10.40 -1.58 -0.73
C ASP A 123 9.10 -2.05 -1.39
N ARG A 124 7.99 -2.11 -0.62
CA ARG A 124 6.68 -2.53 -1.11
C ARG A 124 5.55 -1.90 -0.26
N LEU A 125 4.41 -1.67 -0.90
CA LEU A 125 3.12 -1.37 -0.25
C LEU A 125 2.18 -2.57 -0.39
N VAL A 126 1.51 -2.92 0.71
CA VAL A 126 0.55 -4.01 0.82
C VAL A 126 -0.78 -3.43 1.31
N PHE A 127 -1.86 -3.80 0.65
CA PHE A 127 -3.21 -3.49 1.11
C PHE A 127 -3.82 -4.76 1.69
N VAL A 128 -4.52 -4.63 2.80
CA VAL A 128 -5.23 -5.74 3.44
C VAL A 128 -6.47 -6.13 2.62
N ASP A 129 -7.21 -5.14 2.12
CA ASP A 129 -8.33 -5.32 1.17
C ASP A 129 -9.50 -6.13 1.77
N GLU A 130 -9.88 -5.76 3.00
CA GLU A 130 -11.05 -6.28 3.73
C GLU A 130 -11.76 -5.13 4.46
N ASP A 131 -13.09 -5.22 4.57
CA ASP A 131 -13.91 -4.15 5.16
C ASP A 131 -14.35 -4.46 6.61
N ASN A 132 -14.27 -5.73 7.02
CA ASN A 132 -14.67 -6.17 8.35
C ASN A 132 -13.47 -6.29 9.28
N SER A 133 -13.55 -5.76 10.49
CA SER A 133 -12.44 -5.76 11.47
C SER A 133 -11.86 -7.16 11.74
N ALA A 134 -12.72 -8.18 11.90
CA ALA A 134 -12.26 -9.55 12.13
C ALA A 134 -11.54 -10.13 10.91
N GLN A 135 -11.99 -9.79 9.69
CA GLN A 135 -11.33 -10.20 8.45
C GLN A 135 -10.01 -9.46 8.24
N ILE A 136 -9.94 -8.17 8.59
CA ILE A 136 -8.69 -7.39 8.56
C ILE A 136 -7.66 -8.02 9.49
N VAL A 137 -8.03 -8.41 10.71
CA VAL A 137 -7.12 -9.10 11.65
C VAL A 137 -6.58 -10.39 11.04
N THR A 138 -7.48 -11.26 10.56
CA THR A 138 -7.09 -12.53 9.93
C THR A 138 -6.18 -12.31 8.73
N ARG A 139 -6.50 -11.36 7.86
CA ARG A 139 -5.73 -11.11 6.65
C ARG A 139 -4.37 -10.48 6.95
N LYS A 140 -4.25 -9.58 7.93
CA LYS A 140 -2.95 -9.07 8.39
C LYS A 140 -2.06 -10.21 8.92
N LYS A 141 -2.60 -11.16 9.68
CA LYS A 141 -1.84 -12.36 10.13
C LYS A 141 -1.31 -13.18 8.96
N GLU A 142 -2.16 -13.49 7.99
CA GLU A 142 -1.76 -14.22 6.78
C GLU A 142 -0.66 -13.46 6.02
N LEU A 143 -0.80 -12.14 5.87
CA LEU A 143 0.20 -11.31 5.22
C LEU A 143 1.52 -11.28 5.99
N TYR A 144 1.49 -11.25 7.32
CA TYR A 144 2.70 -11.28 8.14
C TYR A 144 3.45 -12.60 7.98
N ASP A 145 2.74 -13.72 7.94
CA ASP A 145 3.32 -15.05 7.67
C ASP A 145 3.86 -15.17 6.22
N GLU A 146 3.05 -14.80 5.22
CA GLU A 146 3.41 -14.82 3.79
C GLU A 146 4.69 -13.99 3.52
N LEU A 147 4.82 -12.84 4.18
CA LEU A 147 5.93 -11.91 4.03
C LEU A 147 7.08 -12.19 5.01
N LYS A 148 6.94 -13.19 5.89
CA LYS A 148 7.90 -13.56 6.93
C LYS A 148 8.32 -12.37 7.79
N VAL A 149 7.33 -11.57 8.20
CA VAL A 149 7.52 -10.39 9.04
C VAL A 149 8.13 -10.81 10.38
N LYS A 150 9.19 -10.12 10.79
CA LYS A 150 9.84 -10.31 12.10
C LYS A 150 9.64 -9.13 13.03
N VAL A 151 9.46 -7.94 12.44
CA VAL A 151 9.21 -6.70 13.18
C VAL A 151 7.94 -6.05 12.65
N ALA A 152 6.95 -5.81 13.50
CA ALA A 152 5.72 -5.09 13.16
C ALA A 152 5.67 -3.75 13.88
N VAL A 153 5.28 -2.70 13.16
CA VAL A 153 5.24 -1.32 13.68
C VAL A 153 3.88 -0.69 13.41
N GLY A 154 3.29 -0.04 14.40
CA GLY A 154 1.96 0.57 14.31
C GLY A 154 1.62 1.42 15.53
N SER A 155 0.50 2.14 15.52
CA SER A 155 0.05 2.98 16.65
C SER A 155 -1.18 2.44 17.39
N ASP A 156 -1.94 1.53 16.77
CA ASP A 156 -3.07 0.84 17.40
C ASP A 156 -2.59 -0.43 18.11
N ALA A 157 -2.37 -0.32 19.42
CA ALA A 157 -1.84 -1.42 20.22
C ALA A 157 -2.81 -2.61 20.31
N VAL A 158 -4.13 -2.36 20.27
CA VAL A 158 -5.13 -3.44 20.33
C VAL A 158 -5.08 -4.26 19.04
N MET A 159 -5.06 -3.57 17.90
CA MET A 159 -4.97 -4.22 16.59
C MET A 159 -3.63 -4.97 16.43
N LEU A 160 -2.52 -4.38 16.88
CA LEU A 160 -1.21 -5.02 16.82
C LEU A 160 -1.11 -6.25 17.72
N ALA A 161 -1.63 -6.19 18.95
CA ALA A 161 -1.61 -7.33 19.87
C ALA A 161 -2.34 -8.54 19.28
N GLU A 162 -3.39 -8.31 18.50
CA GLU A 162 -4.08 -9.39 17.80
C GLU A 162 -3.34 -9.86 16.54
N THR A 163 -2.92 -8.94 15.67
CA THR A 163 -2.35 -9.26 14.35
C THR A 163 -0.91 -9.74 14.38
N ALA A 164 -0.12 -9.24 15.32
CA ALA A 164 1.30 -9.50 15.44
C ALA A 164 1.62 -10.52 16.55
N LYS A 165 0.63 -11.33 16.96
CA LYS A 165 0.79 -12.34 18.03
C LYS A 165 1.94 -13.32 17.78
N ASP A 166 2.17 -13.67 16.51
CA ASP A 166 3.21 -14.61 16.08
C ASP A 166 4.46 -13.89 15.51
N VAL A 167 4.52 -12.57 15.63
CA VAL A 167 5.66 -11.74 15.21
C VAL A 167 6.61 -11.56 16.40
N GLU A 168 7.92 -11.68 16.17
CA GLU A 168 8.93 -11.69 17.24
C GLU A 168 9.05 -10.33 17.96
N HIS A 169 8.98 -9.24 17.21
CA HIS A 169 9.10 -7.89 17.76
C HIS A 169 7.96 -6.99 17.27
N VAL A 170 7.34 -6.29 18.21
CA VAL A 170 6.25 -5.33 17.95
C VAL A 170 6.63 -4.00 18.56
N VAL A 171 6.67 -2.95 17.74
CA VAL A 171 6.97 -1.59 18.17
C VAL A 171 5.71 -0.73 18.00
N ILE A 172 5.11 -0.34 19.12
CA ILE A 172 3.96 0.57 19.14
C ILE A 172 4.48 2.00 19.22
N VAL A 173 4.24 2.80 18.18
CA VAL A 173 4.73 4.19 18.09
C VAL A 173 3.58 5.16 18.30
N GLY A 174 3.70 6.00 19.32
CA GLY A 174 2.65 6.92 19.73
C GLY A 174 1.45 6.19 20.34
N SER A 175 0.28 6.77 20.15
CA SER A 175 -1.00 6.20 20.56
C SER A 175 -2.13 6.80 19.74
N VAL A 176 -3.10 5.96 19.39
CA VAL A 176 -4.38 6.40 18.85
C VAL A 176 -5.38 6.68 20.00
N PRO A 177 -6.38 7.56 19.81
CA PRO A 177 -7.30 7.98 20.88
C PRO A 177 -8.09 6.85 21.55
N TRP A 178 -8.40 5.80 20.80
CA TRP A 178 -9.18 4.65 21.28
C TRP A 178 -8.35 3.58 21.98
N THR A 179 -7.03 3.68 21.93
CA THR A 179 -6.13 2.74 22.59
C THR A 179 -5.67 3.34 23.91
N LYS A 180 -6.16 2.81 25.02
CA LYS A 180 -5.52 3.07 26.32
C LYS A 180 -4.14 2.43 26.33
N ALA A 181 -3.16 3.09 26.95
CA ALA A 181 -1.80 2.57 27.09
C ALA A 181 -1.82 1.10 27.53
N VAL A 182 -1.01 0.26 26.87
CA VAL A 182 -0.98 -1.18 27.16
C VAL A 182 -0.53 -1.34 28.62
N ALA A 183 -1.41 -1.91 29.45
CA ALA A 183 -1.21 -1.97 30.89
C ALA A 183 -0.20 -3.06 31.32
N GLU A 184 0.10 -4.03 30.44
CA GLU A 184 0.99 -5.14 30.77
C GLU A 184 2.09 -5.31 29.73
N PRO A 185 3.38 -5.26 30.13
CA PRO A 185 4.49 -5.51 29.22
C PRO A 185 4.44 -6.97 28.75
N GLN A 186 4.18 -7.15 27.46
CA GLN A 186 4.28 -8.45 26.79
C GLN A 186 5.71 -8.60 26.24
N SER A 187 6.28 -9.81 26.35
CA SER A 187 7.60 -10.09 25.76
C SER A 187 7.57 -9.83 24.26
N GLY A 188 8.55 -9.07 23.75
CA GLY A 188 8.64 -8.68 22.34
C GLY A 188 7.81 -7.45 21.96
N VAL A 189 7.01 -6.87 22.87
CA VAL A 189 6.20 -5.66 22.60
C VAL A 189 6.77 -4.45 23.32
N VAL A 190 7.10 -3.39 22.57
CA VAL A 190 7.62 -2.12 23.11
C VAL A 190 6.75 -0.96 22.65
N GLN A 191 6.23 -0.18 23.59
CA GLN A 191 5.49 1.05 23.30
C GLN A 191 6.35 2.29 23.56
N VAL A 192 6.37 3.22 22.61
CA VAL A 192 7.12 4.47 22.66
C VAL A 192 6.22 5.66 22.31
N PRO A 193 6.49 6.87 22.83
CA PRO A 193 5.61 8.03 22.63
C PRO A 193 5.64 8.62 21.21
N GLY A 194 6.62 8.25 20.38
CA GLY A 194 6.76 8.77 19.02
C GLY A 194 8.03 8.30 18.33
N TRP A 195 8.20 8.69 17.07
CA TRP A 195 9.31 8.24 16.22
C TRP A 195 10.71 8.54 16.77
N PRO A 196 11.00 9.69 17.40
CA PRO A 196 12.32 9.94 18.01
C PRO A 196 12.71 8.87 19.04
N ALA A 197 11.77 8.46 19.90
CA ALA A 197 12.00 7.38 20.87
C ALA A 197 12.02 5.99 20.20
N ALA A 198 11.24 5.80 19.13
CA ALA A 198 11.28 4.55 18.35
C ALA A 198 12.67 4.27 17.78
N LYS A 199 13.44 5.31 17.43
CA LYS A 199 14.80 5.17 16.93
C LYS A 199 15.69 4.37 17.90
N GLU A 200 15.63 4.69 19.20
CA GLU A 200 16.42 4.01 20.23
C GLU A 200 16.06 2.53 20.34
N VAL A 201 14.75 2.21 20.23
CA VAL A 201 14.27 0.83 20.21
C VAL A 201 14.78 0.08 18.99
N PHE A 202 14.76 0.70 17.81
CA PHE A 202 15.31 0.05 16.62
C PHE A 202 16.83 -0.15 16.69
N ASP A 203 17.58 0.81 17.25
CA ASP A 203 19.02 0.66 17.46
C ASP A 203 19.31 -0.55 18.37
N GLN A 204 18.54 -0.72 19.47
CA GLN A 204 18.63 -1.90 20.34
C GLN A 204 18.28 -3.20 19.62
N LEU A 205 17.20 -3.21 18.81
CA LEU A 205 16.80 -4.38 18.03
C LEU A 205 17.86 -4.76 16.99
N ILE A 206 18.51 -3.79 16.36
CA ILE A 206 19.60 -4.03 15.41
C ILE A 206 20.77 -4.74 16.11
N GLU A 207 21.12 -4.31 17.33
CA GLU A 207 22.16 -4.96 18.14
C GLU A 207 21.75 -6.35 18.61
N GLU A 208 20.52 -6.52 19.12
CA GLU A 208 19.97 -7.80 19.58
C GLU A 208 19.96 -8.85 18.48
N LEU A 209 19.58 -8.44 17.27
CA LEU A 209 19.45 -9.30 16.09
C LEU A 209 20.75 -9.44 15.29
N ASP A 210 21.85 -8.83 15.76
CA ASP A 210 23.17 -8.79 15.09
C ASP A 210 23.06 -8.40 13.59
N LEU A 211 22.24 -7.39 13.29
CA LEU A 211 21.97 -6.97 11.92
C LEU A 211 23.12 -6.11 11.39
N GLN A 212 23.79 -6.63 10.36
CA GLN A 212 24.85 -5.91 9.69
C GLN A 212 24.27 -4.94 8.64
N PRO A 213 24.76 -3.69 8.57
CA PRO A 213 24.29 -2.73 7.58
C PRO A 213 24.74 -3.16 6.17
N LEU A 214 23.88 -2.97 5.18
CA LEU A 214 24.26 -3.18 3.79
C LEU A 214 25.30 -2.14 3.33
N ASP A 215 26.39 -2.61 2.71
CA ASP A 215 27.42 -1.78 2.07
C ASP A 215 26.85 -0.83 1.01
N LYS A 216 25.77 -1.26 0.34
CA LYS A 216 25.07 -0.50 -0.69
C LYS A 216 23.57 -0.50 -0.42
N VAL A 217 23.08 0.61 0.10
CA VAL A 217 21.65 0.85 0.31
C VAL A 217 21.07 1.51 -0.93
N PHE A 218 20.26 0.77 -1.69
CA PHE A 218 19.50 1.37 -2.78
C PHE A 218 18.24 2.03 -2.22
N ALA A 219 17.91 3.20 -2.76
CA ALA A 219 16.61 3.81 -2.54
C ALA A 219 15.51 2.83 -2.97
N GLY A 220 14.44 2.77 -2.17
CA GLY A 220 13.25 2.01 -2.49
C GLY A 220 12.68 2.40 -3.85
N PRO A 221 11.99 1.48 -4.53
CA PRO A 221 11.31 1.78 -5.77
C PRO A 221 10.30 2.92 -5.59
N ARG A 222 10.00 3.63 -6.68
CA ARG A 222 8.81 4.48 -6.73
C ARG A 222 7.56 3.60 -6.75
N LEU A 223 6.85 3.53 -5.64
CA LEU A 223 5.65 2.72 -5.45
C LEU A 223 4.55 3.07 -6.43
N ALA A 224 4.40 4.36 -6.81
CA ALA A 224 3.40 4.80 -7.77
C ALA A 224 3.71 4.35 -9.21
N ARG A 225 4.96 3.95 -9.50
CA ARG A 225 5.30 3.31 -10.80
C ARG A 225 4.88 1.84 -10.86
N TYR A 226 4.76 1.19 -9.70
CA TYR A 226 4.26 -0.17 -9.56
C TYR A 226 2.78 -0.09 -9.23
N THR A 227 1.95 0.07 -10.24
CA THR A 227 0.52 -0.05 -10.04
C THR A 227 0.19 -1.54 -10.20
N ASP A 228 -0.30 -2.18 -9.13
CA ASP A 228 -0.63 -3.61 -9.16
C ASP A 228 -1.76 -3.91 -10.15
N ASP A 229 -2.48 -2.88 -10.59
CA ASP A 229 -3.45 -2.95 -11.68
C ASP A 229 -2.81 -2.96 -13.08
N LEU A 230 -1.51 -2.69 -13.27
CA LEU A 230 -0.92 -2.55 -14.61
C LEU A 230 -0.21 -3.82 -15.07
N VAL A 231 -0.65 -4.34 -16.21
CA VAL A 231 0.01 -5.42 -16.94
C VAL A 231 0.58 -4.87 -18.25
N THR A 232 1.89 -4.94 -18.42
CA THR A 232 2.55 -4.55 -19.68
C THR A 232 2.72 -5.76 -20.60
N VAL A 233 2.08 -5.70 -21.76
CA VAL A 233 2.12 -6.73 -22.79
C VAL A 233 3.34 -6.53 -23.67
N SER A 234 4.02 -7.63 -23.97
CA SER A 234 5.12 -7.70 -24.93
C SER A 234 4.89 -8.83 -25.90
N THR A 235 5.57 -8.79 -27.05
CA THR A 235 5.56 -9.86 -28.04
C THR A 235 6.32 -11.12 -27.60
N ARG A 236 7.00 -11.10 -26.44
CA ARG A 236 7.85 -12.21 -25.97
C ARG A 236 7.07 -13.35 -25.34
N LYS A 237 5.82 -13.12 -24.95
CA LYS A 237 4.96 -14.09 -24.28
C LYS A 237 3.60 -14.17 -24.99
N PRO A 238 2.96 -15.34 -25.05
CA PRO A 238 1.66 -15.49 -25.68
C PRO A 238 0.56 -14.77 -24.89
N ALA A 239 -0.55 -14.44 -25.53
CA ALA A 239 -1.69 -13.76 -24.90
C ALA A 239 -2.23 -14.53 -23.67
N VAL A 240 -2.32 -15.86 -23.74
CA VAL A 240 -2.78 -16.71 -22.63
C VAL A 240 -1.98 -16.49 -21.34
N PHE A 241 -0.66 -16.26 -21.45
CA PHE A 241 0.18 -15.98 -20.29
C PHE A 241 -0.28 -14.72 -19.55
N TYR A 242 -0.54 -13.64 -20.29
CA TYR A 242 -1.01 -12.38 -19.71
C TYR A 242 -2.44 -12.47 -19.21
N ALA A 243 -3.33 -13.20 -19.90
CA ALA A 243 -4.68 -13.46 -19.42
C ALA A 243 -4.67 -14.18 -18.06
N ASN A 244 -3.80 -15.17 -17.88
CA ASN A 244 -3.65 -15.86 -16.60
C ASN A 244 -3.16 -14.93 -15.48
N ILE A 245 -2.20 -14.04 -15.78
CA ILE A 245 -1.77 -13.02 -14.81
C ILE A 245 -2.95 -12.13 -14.40
N ILE A 246 -3.73 -11.66 -15.37
CA ILE A 246 -4.86 -10.75 -15.12
C ILE A 246 -5.97 -11.46 -14.35
N ASN A 247 -6.27 -12.73 -14.67
CA ASN A 247 -7.20 -13.54 -13.88
C ASN A 247 -6.72 -13.75 -12.44
N SER A 248 -5.41 -13.96 -12.23
CA SER A 248 -4.84 -13.99 -10.88
C SER A 248 -5.01 -12.66 -10.17
N LYS A 249 -4.86 -11.53 -10.86
CA LYS A 249 -5.12 -10.20 -10.29
C LYS A 249 -6.59 -10.01 -9.90
N PHE A 250 -7.52 -10.44 -10.73
CA PHE A 250 -8.94 -10.37 -10.41
C PHE A 250 -9.36 -11.32 -9.28
N ALA A 251 -8.92 -12.58 -9.32
CA ALA A 251 -9.38 -13.62 -8.39
C ALA A 251 -8.61 -13.61 -7.06
N VAL A 252 -7.28 -13.55 -7.12
CA VAL A 252 -6.40 -13.65 -5.94
C VAL A 252 -6.15 -12.28 -5.32
N GLN A 253 -5.88 -11.27 -6.15
CA GLN A 253 -5.57 -9.91 -5.67
C GLN A 253 -6.82 -9.02 -5.56
N LYS A 254 -8.02 -9.61 -5.71
CA LYS A 254 -9.35 -8.97 -5.66
C LYS A 254 -9.48 -7.67 -6.46
N GLN A 255 -8.64 -7.45 -7.48
CA GLN A 255 -8.69 -6.23 -8.27
C GLN A 255 -10.03 -6.12 -9.01
N GLU A 256 -10.67 -4.95 -8.95
CA GLU A 256 -11.86 -4.68 -9.77
C GLU A 256 -11.48 -4.20 -11.17
N ILE A 257 -10.32 -3.55 -11.29
CA ILE A 257 -9.84 -2.94 -12.52
C ILE A 257 -8.38 -3.34 -12.73
N VAL A 258 -8.05 -3.73 -13.97
CA VAL A 258 -6.68 -3.98 -14.42
C VAL A 258 -6.45 -3.20 -15.71
N ARG A 259 -5.40 -2.40 -15.76
CA ARG A 259 -4.92 -1.69 -16.94
C ARG A 259 -3.96 -2.59 -17.71
N LEU A 260 -4.23 -2.78 -18.99
CA LEU A 260 -3.39 -3.52 -19.92
C LEU A 260 -2.71 -2.53 -20.87
N GLN A 261 -1.39 -2.42 -20.82
CA GLN A 261 -0.63 -1.52 -21.69
C GLN A 261 0.21 -2.29 -22.70
N ALA A 262 0.21 -1.83 -23.95
CA ALA A 262 0.98 -2.43 -25.03
C ALA A 262 1.71 -1.38 -25.87
N SER A 263 2.92 -1.72 -26.31
CA SER A 263 3.58 -1.01 -27.42
C SER A 263 2.92 -1.39 -28.75
N GLU A 264 3.16 -0.59 -29.80
CA GLU A 264 2.68 -0.84 -31.17
C GLU A 264 2.81 -2.31 -31.61
N ALA A 265 4.01 -2.89 -31.46
CA ALA A 265 4.28 -4.28 -31.85
C ALA A 265 3.49 -5.32 -31.02
N ALA A 266 3.02 -4.96 -29.83
CA ALA A 266 2.31 -5.84 -28.91
C ALA A 266 0.78 -5.58 -28.86
N ILE A 267 0.25 -4.65 -29.67
CA ILE A 267 -1.17 -4.30 -29.70
C ILE A 267 -2.03 -5.52 -29.97
N THR A 268 -1.69 -6.32 -31.00
CA THR A 268 -2.44 -7.53 -31.36
C THR A 268 -2.48 -8.52 -30.20
N THR A 269 -1.37 -8.71 -29.48
CA THR A 269 -1.34 -9.57 -28.31
C THR A 269 -2.24 -9.02 -27.20
N ALA A 270 -2.25 -7.71 -26.95
CA ALA A 270 -3.12 -7.11 -25.94
C ALA A 270 -4.61 -7.23 -26.27
N VAL A 271 -4.99 -7.10 -27.55
CA VAL A 271 -6.37 -7.35 -27.99
C VAL A 271 -6.75 -8.82 -27.77
N GLN A 272 -5.86 -9.76 -28.12
CA GLN A 272 -6.09 -11.19 -27.87
C GLN A 272 -6.26 -11.49 -26.37
N VAL A 273 -5.48 -10.85 -25.50
CA VAL A 273 -5.62 -10.99 -24.04
C VAL A 273 -7.00 -10.54 -23.59
N ALA A 274 -7.44 -9.35 -24.02
CA ALA A 274 -8.75 -8.82 -23.66
C ALA A 274 -9.90 -9.72 -24.17
N GLU A 275 -9.78 -10.27 -25.38
CA GLU A 275 -10.77 -11.20 -25.93
C GLU A 275 -10.80 -12.53 -25.17
N ILE A 276 -9.65 -13.10 -24.79
CA ILE A 276 -9.61 -14.31 -23.96
C ILE A 276 -10.35 -14.08 -22.65
N LEU A 277 -10.08 -12.97 -21.96
CA LEU A 277 -10.72 -12.64 -20.68
C LEU A 277 -12.23 -12.37 -20.84
N ARG A 278 -12.64 -11.80 -21.96
CA ARG A 278 -14.05 -11.60 -22.31
C ARG A 278 -14.76 -12.93 -22.57
N MET A 279 -14.15 -13.84 -23.33
CA MET A 279 -14.67 -15.19 -23.60
C MET A 279 -14.78 -16.03 -22.33
N GLN A 280 -13.86 -15.84 -21.39
CA GLN A 280 -13.89 -16.45 -20.06
C GLN A 280 -14.86 -15.77 -19.09
N ASN A 281 -15.58 -14.72 -19.53
CA ASN A 281 -16.46 -13.90 -18.71
C ASN A 281 -15.79 -13.36 -17.44
N SER A 282 -14.46 -13.16 -17.49
CA SER A 282 -13.67 -12.71 -16.34
C SER A 282 -13.61 -11.18 -16.26
N SER A 283 -13.64 -10.49 -17.41
CA SER A 283 -13.66 -9.03 -17.47
C SER A 283 -14.33 -8.48 -18.72
N LYS A 284 -14.70 -7.20 -18.66
CA LYS A 284 -15.13 -6.39 -19.79
C LYS A 284 -14.16 -5.21 -19.99
N THR A 285 -13.86 -4.87 -21.23
CA THR A 285 -13.09 -3.66 -21.53
C THR A 285 -14.00 -2.44 -21.38
N THR A 286 -13.68 -1.52 -20.47
CA THR A 286 -14.49 -0.32 -20.19
C THR A 286 -13.95 0.93 -20.85
N LYS A 287 -12.64 0.96 -21.15
CA LYS A 287 -12.00 2.11 -21.78
C LYS A 287 -10.82 1.65 -22.64
N ILE A 288 -10.69 2.26 -23.81
CA ILE A 288 -9.55 2.11 -24.71
C ILE A 288 -8.95 3.50 -24.90
N THR A 289 -7.65 3.63 -24.65
CA THR A 289 -6.93 4.88 -24.94
C THR A 289 -5.68 4.59 -25.74
N THR A 290 -5.39 5.49 -26.68
CA THR A 290 -4.12 5.51 -27.39
C THR A 290 -3.34 6.73 -26.90
N ARG A 291 -2.10 6.51 -26.46
CA ARG A 291 -1.15 7.57 -26.15
C ARG A 291 0.04 7.45 -27.08
N TYR A 292 0.60 8.58 -27.46
CA TYR A 292 1.87 8.61 -28.16
C TYR A 292 3.00 8.73 -27.15
N ALA A 293 3.88 7.73 -27.07
CA ALA A 293 5.10 7.82 -26.28
C ALA A 293 6.25 8.31 -27.18
N LEU A 294 6.95 9.37 -26.78
CA LEU A 294 8.13 9.84 -27.51
C LEU A 294 9.26 8.83 -27.33
N ASN A 295 9.61 8.11 -28.39
CA ASN A 295 10.80 7.26 -28.36
C ASN A 295 11.96 8.09 -28.95
N ARG A 296 13.01 8.33 -28.16
CA ARG A 296 14.20 9.06 -28.62
C ARG A 296 15.30 8.07 -29.00
N PRO A 297 15.62 7.88 -30.30
CA PRO A 297 16.95 7.41 -30.68
C PRO A 297 17.96 8.52 -30.37
N LYS A 298 19.19 8.15 -29.98
CA LYS A 298 20.21 9.12 -29.54
C LYS A 298 20.62 10.17 -30.60
N GLU A 299 20.28 10.01 -31.88
CA GLU A 299 20.88 10.83 -32.94
C GLU A 299 19.93 11.41 -34.01
N ARG A 300 18.64 11.05 -34.08
CA ARG A 300 17.73 11.61 -35.08
C ARG A 300 16.33 11.77 -34.47
N GLY A 301 15.77 12.97 -34.61
CA GLY A 301 14.53 13.45 -33.96
C GLY A 301 13.53 12.34 -33.62
N GLY A 302 13.13 12.28 -32.35
CA GLY A 302 12.29 11.20 -31.82
C GLY A 302 10.95 11.08 -32.54
N TYR A 303 10.53 9.85 -32.80
CA TYR A 303 9.21 9.55 -33.35
C TYR A 303 8.26 9.09 -32.25
N ARG A 304 6.99 9.45 -32.37
CA ARG A 304 5.92 9.08 -31.45
C ARG A 304 5.52 7.62 -31.71
N VAL A 305 5.81 6.72 -30.78
CA VAL A 305 5.37 5.32 -30.85
C VAL A 305 3.98 5.22 -30.21
N PRO A 306 2.97 4.67 -30.90
CA PRO A 306 1.65 4.46 -30.31
C PRO A 306 1.75 3.41 -29.19
N LYS A 307 1.28 3.80 -28.01
CA LYS A 307 0.97 2.91 -26.89
C LYS A 307 -0.54 2.81 -26.76
N MET A 308 -1.03 1.59 -26.71
CA MET A 308 -2.43 1.31 -26.42
C MET A 308 -2.56 0.95 -24.95
N GLU A 309 -3.60 1.46 -24.30
CA GLU A 309 -3.98 1.09 -22.94
C GLU A 309 -5.46 0.71 -22.91
N LEU A 310 -5.75 -0.49 -22.41
CA LEU A 310 -7.10 -1.02 -22.18
C LEU A 310 -7.36 -1.04 -20.68
N VAL A 311 -8.52 -0.56 -20.25
CA VAL A 311 -9.00 -0.71 -18.88
C VAL A 311 -9.97 -1.88 -18.85
N LEU A 312 -9.60 -2.93 -18.12
CA LEU A 312 -10.37 -4.15 -17.97
C LEU A 312 -11.06 -4.14 -16.60
N GLN A 313 -12.39 -4.15 -16.59
CA GLN A 313 -13.18 -4.24 -15.36
C GLN A 313 -13.62 -5.68 -15.13
N ARG A 314 -13.39 -6.20 -13.93
CA ARG A 314 -13.84 -7.53 -13.50
C ARG A 314 -15.35 -7.67 -13.67
N VAL A 315 -15.79 -8.82 -14.16
CA VAL A 315 -17.22 -9.17 -14.19
C VAL A 315 -17.54 -9.96 -12.92
N LEU A 316 -18.40 -9.41 -12.06
CA LEU A 316 -18.92 -10.13 -10.90
C LEU A 316 -19.92 -11.19 -11.39
N HIS A 317 -19.70 -12.44 -11.01
CA HIS A 317 -20.72 -13.47 -11.20
C HIS A 317 -21.84 -13.20 -10.20
N LYS A 318 -23.06 -12.98 -10.69
CA LYS A 318 -24.24 -13.13 -9.84
C LYS A 318 -24.31 -14.61 -9.47
N ALA A 319 -24.22 -14.90 -8.18
CA ALA A 319 -24.58 -16.21 -7.63
C ALA A 319 -26.06 -16.50 -7.91
#